data_AF-X1E1B9-F1
#
_entry.id   AF-X1E1B9-F1
#
_cell.length_a   1.000
_cell.length_b   1.000
_cell.length_c   1.000
_cell.angle_alpha   90.00
_cell.angle_beta   90.00
_cell.angle_gamma   90.00
#
_symmetry.space_group_name_H-M   'P 1'
#
loop_
_entity.id
_entity.type
_entity.pdbx_description
1 polymer ?
#
loop_
_entity_poly.entity_id
_entity_poly.type
_entity_poly.pdbx_seq_one_letter_code
_entity_poly.pdbx_strand_id
1 'polypeptide(L)'
;MSIEENKSLPRRSYEEIYNQGNLDVADDIYDENFVIHMSPSDLKGTKSIKEYALMLRNAFPDLKFKIEDQIAEGDKVATRWAVTGTHKGEYMGVAAVVKILHRAFALHPGYHC
;
A
#
# COMPACT_ATOMS: atom_id res chain seq x y z
N MET A 1 -13.01 -13.35 -10.60
CA MET A 1 -11.70 -12.88 -11.05
C MET A 1 -10.75 -14.07 -11.12
N SER A 2 -9.91 -14.13 -12.14
CA SER A 2 -8.80 -15.07 -12.28
C SER A 2 -7.69 -14.75 -11.28
N ILE A 3 -6.82 -15.73 -11.03
CA ILE A 3 -5.66 -15.58 -10.14
C ILE A 3 -4.78 -14.38 -10.54
N GLU A 4 -4.58 -14.15 -11.83
CA GLU A 4 -3.75 -13.03 -12.30
C GLU A 4 -4.46 -11.67 -12.18
N GLU A 5 -5.79 -11.62 -12.32
CA GLU A 5 -6.57 -10.42 -12.01
C GLU A 5 -6.48 -10.07 -10.53
N ASN A 6 -6.57 -11.05 -9.62
CA ASN A 6 -6.42 -10.83 -8.19
C ASN A 6 -5.05 -10.25 -7.83
N LYS A 7 -3.96 -10.75 -8.44
CA LYS A 7 -2.61 -10.18 -8.24
C LYS A 7 -2.44 -8.78 -8.81
N SER A 8 -3.22 -8.42 -9.83
CA SER A 8 -3.13 -7.12 -10.50
C SER A 8 -3.57 -5.97 -9.59
N LEU A 9 -4.56 -6.19 -8.72
CA LEU A 9 -5.11 -5.15 -7.84
C LEU A 9 -4.07 -4.64 -6.82
N PRO A 10 -3.36 -5.49 -6.04
CA PRO A 10 -2.26 -5.01 -5.21
C PRO A 10 -1.14 -4.36 -6.01
N ARG A 11 -0.81 -4.87 -7.22
CA ARG A 11 0.22 -4.25 -8.08
C ARG A 11 -0.13 -2.82 -8.44
N ARG A 12 -1.36 -2.60 -8.90
CA ARG A 12 -1.87 -1.28 -9.24
C ARG A 12 -1.89 -0.36 -8.04
N SER A 13 -2.30 -0.87 -6.86
CA SER A 13 -2.26 -0.08 -5.63
C SER A 13 -0.84 0.41 -5.30
N TYR A 14 0.16 -0.47 -5.25
CA TYR A 14 1.55 -0.06 -4.96
C TYR A 14 2.11 0.92 -5.99
N GLU A 15 1.79 0.73 -7.27
CA GLU A 15 2.32 1.56 -8.34
C GLU A 15 1.59 2.90 -8.48
N GLU A 16 0.28 2.90 -8.62
CA GLU A 16 -0.49 4.11 -8.93
C GLU A 16 -0.71 4.95 -7.66
N ILE A 17 -1.12 4.34 -6.55
CA ILE A 17 -1.47 5.08 -5.34
C ILE A 17 -0.20 5.51 -4.60
N TYR A 18 0.72 4.58 -4.32
CA TYR A 18 1.89 4.88 -3.48
C TYR A 18 3.07 5.45 -4.28
N ASN A 19 3.49 4.82 -5.38
CA ASN A 19 4.65 5.29 -6.16
C ASN A 19 4.35 6.55 -6.97
N GLN A 20 3.19 6.64 -7.61
CA GLN A 20 2.82 7.80 -8.44
C GLN A 20 2.05 8.87 -7.65
N GLY A 21 1.42 8.51 -6.53
CA GLY A 21 0.60 9.44 -5.75
C GLY A 21 -0.78 9.70 -6.35
N ASN A 22 -1.24 8.84 -7.25
CA ASN A 22 -2.56 8.94 -7.86
C ASN A 22 -3.62 8.40 -6.91
N LEU A 23 -4.13 9.27 -6.04
CA LEU A 23 -5.09 8.89 -5.00
C LEU A 23 -6.48 8.53 -5.55
N ASP A 24 -6.84 9.01 -6.74
CA ASP A 24 -8.15 8.76 -7.34
C ASP A 24 -8.38 7.27 -7.65
N VAL A 25 -7.29 6.56 -7.94
CA VAL A 25 -7.29 5.11 -8.21
C VAL A 25 -7.72 4.28 -7.00
N ALA A 26 -7.69 4.84 -5.78
CA ALA A 26 -8.13 4.11 -4.59
C ALA A 26 -9.60 3.71 -4.66
N ASP A 27 -10.47 4.52 -5.28
CA ASP A 27 -11.90 4.21 -5.41
C ASP A 27 -12.18 3.16 -6.49
N ASP A 28 -11.23 2.95 -7.42
CA ASP A 28 -11.33 1.91 -8.46
C ASP A 28 -10.84 0.54 -7.99
N ILE A 29 -9.92 0.51 -7.00
CA ILE A 29 -9.24 -0.71 -6.54
C ILE A 29 -9.85 -1.25 -5.25
N TYR A 30 -10.25 -0.37 -4.34
CA TYR A 30 -10.71 -0.75 -3.02
C TYR A 30 -12.22 -0.62 -2.89
N ASP A 31 -12.82 -1.62 -2.26
CA ASP A 31 -14.19 -1.52 -1.76
C ASP A 31 -14.31 -0.38 -0.75
N GLU A 32 -15.47 0.28 -0.70
CA GLU A 32 -15.73 1.37 0.25
C GLU A 32 -15.57 0.93 1.72
N ASN A 33 -15.76 -0.37 2.00
CA ASN A 33 -15.62 -0.99 3.32
C ASN A 33 -14.28 -1.72 3.49
N PHE A 34 -13.33 -1.57 2.55
CA PHE A 34 -12.05 -2.26 2.61
C PHE A 34 -11.27 -1.89 3.87
N VAL A 35 -10.63 -2.89 4.48
CA VAL A 35 -9.84 -2.72 5.71
C VAL A 35 -8.40 -3.15 5.46
N ILE A 36 -7.46 -2.24 5.74
CA ILE A 36 -6.04 -2.60 5.87
C ILE A 36 -5.78 -2.86 7.36
N HIS A 37 -5.54 -4.12 7.69
CA HIS A 37 -5.15 -4.51 9.04
C HIS A 37 -3.69 -4.16 9.29
N MET A 38 -3.44 -3.23 10.21
CA MET A 38 -2.10 -2.79 10.57
C MET A 38 -2.01 -2.38 12.04
N SER A 39 -0.80 -2.41 12.58
CA SER A 39 -0.53 -1.96 13.95
C SER A 39 -0.09 -0.49 13.93
N PRO A 40 -0.55 0.37 14.87
CA PRO A 40 -1.43 0.06 16.00
C PRO A 40 -2.94 0.14 15.68
N SER A 41 -3.33 0.55 14.48
CA SER A 41 -4.74 0.76 14.14
C SER A 41 -5.01 0.51 12.66
N ASP A 42 -6.14 -0.14 12.38
CA ASP A 42 -6.59 -0.43 11.01
C ASP A 42 -6.95 0.84 10.24
N LEU A 43 -6.73 0.81 8.92
CA LEU A 43 -7.27 1.78 7.98
C LEU A 43 -8.57 1.24 7.41
N LYS A 44 -9.64 2.03 7.43
CA LYS A 44 -10.98 1.65 6.98
C LYS A 44 -11.48 2.58 5.87
N GLY A 45 -11.88 1.99 4.75
CA GLY A 45 -12.40 2.67 3.58
C GLY A 45 -11.38 3.52 2.82
N THR A 46 -11.74 3.90 1.60
CA THR A 46 -10.83 4.56 0.64
C THR A 46 -10.26 5.87 1.18
N LYS A 47 -11.07 6.64 1.94
CA LYS A 47 -10.62 7.91 2.55
C LYS A 47 -9.37 7.74 3.44
N SER A 48 -9.39 6.79 4.37
CA SER A 48 -8.25 6.60 5.29
C SER A 48 -7.00 6.07 4.56
N ILE A 49 -7.20 5.28 3.51
CA ILE A 49 -6.12 4.78 2.64
C ILE A 49 -5.47 5.95 1.88
N LYS A 50 -6.28 6.86 1.30
CA LYS A 50 -5.79 8.06 0.61
C LYS A 50 -5.01 8.98 1.56
N GLU A 51 -5.53 9.21 2.76
CA GLU A 51 -4.86 10.00 3.81
C GLU A 51 -3.52 9.37 4.21
N TYR A 52 -3.47 8.04 4.36
CA TYR A 52 -2.25 7.31 4.69
C TYR A 52 -1.22 7.36 3.55
N ALA A 53 -1.64 7.17 2.30
CA ALA A 53 -0.76 7.29 1.13
C ALA A 53 -0.17 8.71 1.00
N LEU A 54 -1.00 9.75 1.22
CA LEU A 54 -0.55 11.13 1.23
C LEU A 54 0.45 11.40 2.36
N MET A 55 0.18 10.90 3.57
CA MET A 55 1.11 10.98 4.71
C MET A 55 2.47 10.36 4.36
N LEU A 56 2.48 9.15 3.79
CA LEU A 56 3.73 8.48 3.41
C LEU A 56 4.52 9.27 2.37
N ARG A 57 3.86 9.83 1.34
CA ARG A 57 4.54 10.64 0.32
C ARG A 57 5.06 11.97 0.86
N ASN A 58 4.35 12.59 1.81
CA ASN A 58 4.84 13.80 2.47
C ASN A 58 6.08 13.51 3.33
N ALA A 59 6.08 12.38 4.05
CA ALA A 59 7.23 11.93 4.83
C ALA A 59 8.42 11.51 3.95
N PHE A 60 8.14 10.83 2.83
CA PHE A 60 9.11 10.28 1.89
C PHE A 60 8.77 10.71 0.45
N PRO A 61 9.20 11.90 0.00
CA PRO A 61 8.82 12.40 -1.33
C PRO A 61 9.29 11.54 -2.52
N ASP A 62 10.33 10.74 -2.31
CA ASP A 62 10.89 9.75 -3.25
C ASP A 62 10.55 8.30 -2.86
N LEU A 63 9.44 8.10 -2.14
CA LEU A 63 8.91 6.80 -1.79
C LEU A 63 8.76 5.90 -3.02
N LYS A 64 9.28 4.69 -2.94
CA LYS A 64 9.18 3.68 -3.97
C LYS A 64 8.98 2.30 -3.36
N PHE A 65 7.81 1.74 -3.57
CA PHE A 65 7.51 0.32 -3.40
C PHE A 65 7.97 -0.47 -4.62
N LYS A 66 8.63 -1.58 -4.36
CA LYS A 66 8.99 -2.59 -5.35
C LYS A 66 8.41 -3.92 -4.90
N ILE A 67 7.53 -4.49 -5.71
CA ILE A 67 7.05 -5.86 -5.50
C ILE A 67 8.18 -6.82 -5.87
N GLU A 68 8.54 -7.68 -4.93
CA GLU A 68 9.58 -8.70 -5.10
C GLU A 68 8.97 -10.06 -5.44
N ASP A 69 7.79 -10.37 -4.91
CA ASP A 69 7.10 -11.63 -5.16
C ASP A 69 5.60 -11.52 -4.86
N GLN A 70 4.78 -12.34 -5.53
CA GLN A 70 3.36 -12.48 -5.27
C GLN A 70 2.86 -13.90 -5.48
N ILE A 71 2.21 -14.42 -4.44
CA ILE A 71 1.54 -15.72 -4.46
C ILE A 71 0.04 -15.47 -4.27
N ALA A 72 -0.78 -16.23 -4.98
CA ALA A 72 -2.23 -16.13 -4.85
C ALA A 72 -2.86 -17.51 -4.79
N GLU A 73 -3.88 -17.62 -3.95
CA GLU A 73 -4.68 -18.84 -3.75
C GLU A 73 -6.15 -18.44 -3.61
N GLY A 74 -6.98 -18.90 -4.55
CA GLY A 74 -8.36 -18.45 -4.65
C GLY A 74 -8.46 -16.93 -4.77
N ASP A 75 -9.08 -16.31 -3.78
CA ASP A 75 -9.33 -14.87 -3.65
C ASP A 75 -8.22 -14.11 -2.90
N LYS A 76 -7.21 -14.80 -2.36
CA LYS A 76 -6.17 -14.20 -1.52
C LYS A 76 -4.90 -13.96 -2.30
N VAL A 77 -4.25 -12.83 -2.01
CA VAL A 77 -2.92 -12.49 -2.55
C VAL A 77 -1.97 -12.14 -1.42
N ALA A 78 -0.84 -12.82 -1.36
CA ALA A 78 0.30 -12.47 -0.53
C ALA A 78 1.34 -11.73 -1.39
N THR A 79 1.69 -10.50 -1.00
CA THR A 79 2.71 -9.70 -1.70
C THR A 79 3.92 -9.52 -0.79
N ARG A 80 5.11 -9.92 -1.27
CA ARG A 80 6.39 -9.51 -0.69
C ARG A 80 6.89 -8.28 -1.43
N TRP A 81 7.18 -7.21 -0.70
CA TRP A 81 7.66 -5.96 -1.27
C TRP A 81 8.81 -5.38 -0.46
N ALA A 82 9.60 -4.54 -1.13
CA ALA A 82 10.61 -3.68 -0.55
C ALA A 82 10.20 -2.22 -0.78
N VAL A 83 10.29 -1.38 0.25
CA VAL A 83 10.08 0.07 0.12
C VAL A 83 11.38 0.81 0.36
N THR A 84 11.62 1.86 -0.42
CA THR A 84 12.72 2.80 -0.24
C THR A 84 12.19 4.22 -0.24
N GLY A 85 12.78 5.10 0.56
CA GLY A 85 12.48 6.53 0.53
C GLY A 85 13.47 7.31 1.37
N THR A 86 13.67 8.57 1.03
CA THR A 86 14.41 9.56 1.82
C THR A 86 13.43 10.26 2.73
N HIS A 87 13.60 10.06 4.04
CA HIS A 87 12.80 10.72 5.04
C HIS A 87 13.11 12.22 5.02
N LYS A 88 12.17 13.04 4.55
CA LYS A 88 12.30 14.50 4.45
C LYS A 88 11.21 15.26 5.19
N GLY A 89 10.08 14.62 5.45
CA GLY A 89 9.00 15.15 6.27
C GLY A 89 9.03 14.59 7.69
N GLU A 90 8.06 14.97 8.52
CA GLU A 90 7.85 14.34 9.81
C GLU A 90 7.17 12.97 9.62
N TYR A 91 7.66 11.92 10.27
CA TYR A 91 7.07 10.59 10.21
C TYR A 91 7.06 9.96 11.60
N MET A 92 5.88 9.66 12.14
CA MET A 92 5.72 8.96 13.43
C MET A 92 6.50 9.62 14.60
N GLY A 93 6.60 10.95 14.62
CA GLY A 93 7.34 11.69 15.66
C GLY A 93 8.87 11.57 15.59
N VAL A 94 9.40 10.99 14.51
CA VAL A 94 10.84 10.87 14.24
C VAL A 94 11.23 11.87 13.15
N ALA A 95 12.29 12.63 13.39
CA ALA A 95 12.88 13.53 12.40
C ALA A 95 13.62 12.75 11.30
N ALA A 96 13.80 13.38 10.14
CA ALA A 96 14.45 12.82 8.95
C ALA A 96 15.68 11.93 9.24
N VAL A 97 15.57 10.62 8.99
CA VAL A 97 16.71 9.68 8.97
C VAL A 97 16.89 9.07 7.58
N VAL A 98 18.12 9.12 7.07
CA VAL A 98 18.41 8.87 5.66
C VAL A 98 18.30 7.37 5.34
N LYS A 99 17.25 7.03 4.60
CA LYS A 99 16.99 5.77 3.88
C LYS A 99 16.49 4.60 4.75
N ILE A 100 15.21 4.26 4.56
CA ILE A 100 14.56 3.07 5.15
C ILE A 100 14.43 2.00 4.08
N LEU A 101 14.88 0.77 4.38
CA LEU A 101 14.51 -0.44 3.65
C LEU A 101 13.58 -1.25 4.55
N HIS A 102 12.29 -1.29 4.23
CA HIS A 102 11.33 -2.14 4.93
C HIS A 102 10.90 -3.29 4.02
N ARG A 103 10.93 -4.51 4.56
CA ARG A 103 10.42 -5.72 3.90
C ARG A 103 9.22 -6.20 4.70
N ALA A 104 8.06 -6.27 4.06
CA ALA A 104 6.85 -6.72 4.71
C ALA A 104 6.02 -7.62 3.78
N PHE A 105 5.15 -8.41 4.41
CA PHE A 105 4.17 -9.25 3.76
C PHE A 105 2.80 -8.60 3.97
N ALA A 106 2.10 -8.32 2.87
CA ALA A 106 0.70 -7.90 2.91
C ALA A 106 -0.17 -9.06 2.42
N LEU A 107 -1.14 -9.46 3.24
CA LEU A 107 -2.23 -10.35 2.84
C LEU A 107 -3.39 -9.47 2.42
N HIS A 108 -3.77 -9.59 1.16
CA HIS A 108 -4.96 -8.95 0.63
C HIS A 108 -6.07 -10.01 0.61
N PRO A 109 -7.02 -9.97 1.56
CA PRO A 109 -8.25 -10.72 1.42
C PRO A 109 -9.02 -10.21 0.20
N GLY A 110 -9.53 -11.13 -0.61
CA GLY A 110 -10.41 -10.81 -1.72
C GLY A 110 -11.80 -10.47 -1.19
N TYR A 111 -11.96 -9.28 -0.60
CA TYR A 111 -13.28 -8.81 -0.23
C TYR A 111 -13.99 -8.24 -1.47
N HIS A 112 -14.91 -9.03 -2.01
CA HIS A 112 -16.17 -8.51 -2.52
C HIS A 112 -17.31 -9.42 -2.07
N CYS A 113 -18.14 -8.88 -1.19
CA CYS A 113 -19.59 -8.84 -1.32
C CYS A 113 -20.03 -7.48 -0.77
#